data_AF-A0A5R9DSX5-F1
#
_entry.id   AF-A0A5R9DSX5-F1
#
_cell.length_a   1.000
_cell.length_b   1.000
_cell.length_c   1.000
_cell.angle_alpha   90.00
_cell.angle_beta   90.00
_cell.angle_gamma   90.00
#
_symmetry.space_group_name_H-M   'P 1'
#
loop_
_entity.id
_entity.type
_entity.pdbx_description
1 polymer ?
#
loop_
_entity_poly.entity_id
_entity_poly.type
_entity_poly.pdbx_seq_one_letter_code
_entity_poly.pdbx_strand_id
1 'polypeptide(L)'
;MPQRIPLDTNGHDLLPKRTDQVTVFAEPGEKPFVAGVYWRCATCDQVPEYIVRDKAVQVQKPCPYPNGITTEIRINVPSGKLIVTDDLRDVYCVDHNGASENTALGQAQVVQAMAALGCAFGPVGNSSPGLYRTCQSDSYIIASPILDDDDVPSIPDEDCIAEIDTALWAYSIADYEDWKAKGGAPGQKLLGHYTVVDVTPGTYRFTHHVGERGFDKYAPETVVFAHVERISPPTTN
;
A
#
# COMPACT_ATOMS: atom_id res chain seq x y z
N MET A 1 6.57 37.88 -13.90
CA MET A 1 7.84 37.10 -14.10
C MET A 1 7.81 35.91 -13.16
N PRO A 2 8.24 34.71 -13.60
CA PRO A 2 8.30 33.53 -12.73
C PRO A 2 9.30 33.74 -11.59
N GLN A 3 8.95 33.27 -10.40
CA GLN A 3 9.82 33.32 -9.23
C GLN A 3 9.98 31.91 -8.65
N ARG A 4 11.21 31.56 -8.23
CA ARG A 4 11.45 30.38 -7.42
C ARG A 4 11.37 30.76 -5.95
N ILE A 5 10.42 30.18 -5.24
CA ILE A 5 10.18 30.48 -3.83
C ILE A 5 9.89 29.19 -3.05
N PRO A 6 10.17 29.17 -1.73
CA PRO A 6 9.87 28.03 -0.87
C PRO A 6 8.38 27.69 -0.87
N LEU A 7 8.06 26.40 -0.74
CA LEU A 7 6.70 25.90 -0.53
C LEU A 7 6.54 25.36 0.89
N ASP A 8 5.64 25.96 1.66
CA ASP A 8 5.05 25.33 2.84
C ASP A 8 3.85 24.49 2.40
N THR A 9 4.01 23.17 2.43
CA THR A 9 2.97 22.24 1.98
C THR A 9 1.85 22.06 2.99
N ASN A 10 1.97 22.59 4.21
CA ASN A 10 1.00 22.39 5.29
C ASN A 10 0.64 20.89 5.50
N GLY A 11 1.68 20.04 5.48
CA GLY A 11 1.57 18.59 5.64
C GLY A 11 1.14 17.82 4.38
N HIS A 12 0.89 18.48 3.25
CA HIS A 12 0.57 17.77 2.00
C HIS A 12 1.80 17.17 1.33
N ASP A 13 1.59 16.06 0.62
CA ASP A 13 2.59 15.41 -0.22
C ASP A 13 2.46 15.84 -1.68
N LEU A 14 3.03 17.01 -1.99
CA LEU A 14 2.86 17.70 -3.27
C LEU A 14 4.10 17.69 -4.15
N LEU A 15 5.23 17.24 -3.63
CA LEU A 15 6.52 17.42 -4.28
C LEU A 15 7.08 16.06 -4.67
N PRO A 16 7.67 15.93 -5.88
CA PRO A 16 8.61 14.86 -6.14
C PRO A 16 9.69 14.86 -5.05
N LYS A 17 10.20 13.68 -4.65
CA LYS A 17 11.23 13.60 -3.61
C LYS A 17 12.36 14.60 -3.90
N ARG A 18 12.76 15.38 -2.88
CA ARG A 18 13.94 16.29 -2.87
C ARG A 18 13.78 17.66 -3.57
N THR A 19 12.57 18.19 -3.71
CA THR A 19 12.38 19.62 -4.03
C THR A 19 11.81 20.38 -2.82
N ASP A 20 12.31 21.59 -2.56
CA ASP A 20 11.87 22.51 -1.49
C ASP A 20 11.35 23.85 -2.05
N GLN A 21 11.54 24.07 -3.35
CA GLN A 21 11.15 25.28 -4.06
C GLN A 21 10.22 24.96 -5.24
N VAL A 22 9.30 25.88 -5.49
CA VAL A 22 8.36 25.83 -6.61
C VAL A 22 8.50 27.05 -7.50
N THR A 23 8.09 26.90 -8.75
CA THR A 23 8.02 28.04 -9.67
C THR A 23 6.62 28.64 -9.61
N VAL A 24 6.54 29.93 -9.31
CA VAL A 24 5.27 30.63 -9.12
C VAL A 24 5.09 31.71 -10.17
N PHE A 25 3.90 31.71 -10.75
CA PHE A 25 3.42 32.69 -11.70
C PHE A 25 2.22 33.37 -11.03
N ALA A 26 2.38 34.64 -10.66
CA ALA A 26 1.32 35.41 -10.03
C ALA A 26 1.31 36.83 -10.61
N GLU A 27 0.15 37.26 -11.09
CA GLU A 27 -0.12 38.66 -11.41
C GLU A 27 -0.86 39.33 -10.25
N PRO A 28 -0.72 40.66 -10.07
CA PRO A 28 -1.44 41.38 -9.01
C PRO A 28 -2.96 41.15 -9.10
N GLY A 29 -3.55 40.57 -8.05
CA GLY A 29 -5.00 40.30 -7.97
C GLY A 29 -5.44 38.93 -8.48
N GLU A 30 -4.53 38.11 -9.02
CA GLU A 30 -4.84 36.76 -9.50
C GLU A 30 -4.42 35.67 -8.51
N LYS A 31 -5.04 34.48 -8.65
CA LYS A 31 -4.60 33.30 -7.91
C LYS A 31 -3.24 32.85 -8.44
N PRO A 32 -2.27 32.51 -7.57
CA PRO A 32 -0.96 32.05 -8.03
C PRO A 32 -1.09 30.71 -8.77
N PHE A 33 -0.46 30.61 -9.92
CA PHE A 33 -0.19 29.33 -10.58
C PHE A 33 1.15 28.79 -10.10
N VAL A 34 1.15 27.57 -9.56
CA VAL A 34 2.31 26.92 -8.93
C VAL A 34 2.70 25.71 -9.77
N ALA A 35 3.94 25.70 -10.26
CA ALA A 35 4.51 24.61 -11.05
C ALA A 35 5.64 23.89 -10.29
N GLY A 36 5.88 22.63 -10.65
CA GLY A 36 6.85 21.76 -9.96
C GLY A 36 6.26 20.94 -8.81
N VAL A 37 4.93 20.85 -8.76
CA VAL A 37 4.12 20.11 -7.78
C VAL A 37 3.20 19.14 -8.48
N TYR A 38 2.77 18.09 -7.77
CA TYR A 38 1.64 17.28 -8.18
C TYR A 38 0.35 18.11 -8.18
N TRP A 39 -0.56 17.79 -9.10
CA TRP A 39 -1.87 18.44 -9.20
C TRP A 39 -2.75 18.19 -7.96
N ARG A 40 -2.55 17.07 -7.27
CA ARG A 40 -3.23 16.66 -6.04
C ARG A 40 -2.21 16.11 -5.05
N CYS A 41 -2.54 16.16 -3.77
CA CYS A 41 -1.77 15.54 -2.71
C CYS A 41 -1.72 14.02 -2.91
N ALA A 42 -0.51 13.44 -2.96
CA ALA A 42 -0.32 12.00 -3.11
C ALA A 42 -0.85 11.19 -1.90
N THR A 43 -1.09 11.84 -0.76
CA THR A 43 -1.66 11.20 0.42
C THR A 43 -3.19 11.31 0.47
N CYS A 44 -3.74 12.53 0.44
CA CYS A 44 -5.17 12.77 0.72
C CYS A 44 -6.04 13.04 -0.52
N ASP A 45 -5.46 13.03 -1.71
CA ASP A 45 -6.12 13.27 -3.01
C ASP A 45 -6.77 14.67 -3.20
N GLN A 46 -6.55 15.59 -2.26
CA GLN A 46 -7.05 16.96 -2.35
C GLN A 46 -6.22 17.80 -3.34
N VAL A 47 -6.90 18.67 -4.09
CA VAL A 47 -6.24 19.72 -4.89
C VAL A 47 -5.84 20.85 -3.94
N PRO A 48 -4.54 21.20 -3.84
CA PRO A 48 -4.07 22.24 -2.94
C PRO A 48 -4.54 23.64 -3.37
N GLU A 49 -4.92 24.44 -2.38
CA GLU A 49 -5.22 25.87 -2.57
C GLU A 49 -4.02 26.69 -2.09
N TYR A 50 -3.39 27.42 -3.02
CA TYR A 50 -2.16 28.17 -2.75
C TYR A 50 -2.44 29.64 -2.41
N ILE A 51 -1.58 30.21 -1.56
CA ILE A 51 -1.48 31.65 -1.34
C ILE A 51 0.01 32.05 -1.27
N VAL A 52 0.35 33.23 -1.78
CA VAL A 52 1.70 33.79 -1.63
C VAL A 52 1.70 34.74 -0.44
N ARG A 53 2.53 34.45 0.57
CA ARG A 53 2.74 35.30 1.76
C ARG A 53 4.21 35.25 2.16
N ASP A 54 4.74 36.39 2.61
CA ASP A 54 6.08 36.46 3.20
C ASP A 54 7.20 35.83 2.34
N LYS A 55 7.11 36.01 1.01
CA LYS A 55 8.04 35.44 0.01
C LYS A 55 8.04 33.89 -0.06
N ALA A 56 7.00 33.24 0.42
CA ALA A 56 6.76 31.82 0.29
C ALA A 56 5.38 31.54 -0.31
N VAL A 57 5.20 30.34 -0.86
CA VAL A 57 3.88 29.78 -1.15
C VAL A 57 3.45 28.92 0.02
N GLN A 58 2.20 29.08 0.43
CA GLN A 58 1.59 28.28 1.49
C GLN A 58 0.35 27.57 0.95
N VAL A 59 0.18 26.30 1.32
CA VAL A 59 -1.07 25.58 1.12
C VAL A 59 -2.04 25.94 2.25
N GLN A 60 -3.21 26.46 1.90
CA GLN A 60 -4.12 27.07 2.88
C GLN A 60 -4.72 26.08 3.88
N LYS A 61 -5.11 24.90 3.40
CA LYS A 61 -5.75 23.86 4.22
C LYS A 61 -4.73 22.78 4.59
N PRO A 62 -4.60 22.40 5.86
CA PRO A 62 -3.68 21.33 6.24
C PRO A 62 -4.11 20.00 5.64
N CYS A 63 -3.15 19.13 5.35
CA CYS A 63 -3.45 17.75 4.98
C CYS A 63 -4.10 17.03 6.17
N PRO A 64 -5.20 16.28 5.98
CA PRO A 64 -5.80 15.49 7.06
C PRO A 64 -4.92 14.29 7.49
N TYR A 65 -3.93 13.92 6.67
CA TYR A 65 -3.04 12.78 6.89
C TYR A 65 -1.55 13.19 6.77
N PRO A 66 -1.05 14.10 7.62
CA PRO A 66 0.32 14.62 7.48
C PRO A 66 1.40 13.55 7.70
N ASN A 67 1.06 12.48 8.42
CA ASN A 67 1.93 11.34 8.68
C ASN A 67 1.68 10.15 7.74
N GLY A 68 0.88 10.33 6.69
CA GLY A 68 0.46 9.23 5.82
C GLY A 68 -0.65 8.39 6.45
N ILE A 69 -0.84 7.18 5.92
CA ILE A 69 -1.89 6.24 6.28
C ILE A 69 -1.30 4.84 6.39
N THR A 70 -1.24 4.32 7.62
CA THR A 70 -1.06 2.87 7.88
C THR A 70 -2.44 2.21 7.79
N THR A 71 -2.54 1.09 7.07
CA THR A 71 -3.82 0.40 6.90
C THR A 71 -3.81 -0.94 7.64
N GLU A 72 -4.71 -1.12 8.60
CA GLU A 72 -4.91 -2.41 9.26
C GLU A 72 -5.98 -3.23 8.55
N ILE A 73 -5.68 -4.49 8.24
CA ILE A 73 -6.60 -5.46 7.62
C ILE A 73 -6.78 -6.62 8.61
N ARG A 74 -8.00 -7.14 8.72
CA ARG A 74 -8.27 -8.35 9.51
C ARG A 74 -8.99 -9.38 8.65
N ILE A 75 -8.45 -10.58 8.59
CA ILE A 75 -9.09 -11.72 7.93
C ILE A 75 -9.17 -12.91 8.89
N ASN A 76 -10.26 -13.66 8.80
CA ASN A 76 -10.44 -14.90 9.56
C ASN A 76 -10.04 -16.08 8.67
N VAL A 77 -9.19 -16.96 9.20
CA VAL A 77 -8.61 -18.10 8.48
C VAL A 77 -8.94 -19.38 9.26
N PRO A 78 -10.23 -19.78 9.33
CA PRO A 78 -10.64 -20.96 10.09
C PRO A 78 -10.14 -22.27 9.46
N SER A 79 -9.84 -22.27 8.16
CA SER A 79 -9.35 -23.48 7.48
C SER A 79 -7.91 -23.84 7.84
N GLY A 80 -7.14 -22.88 8.39
CA GLY A 80 -5.70 -22.99 8.54
C GLY A 80 -4.96 -22.96 7.20
N LYS A 81 -5.59 -22.44 6.13
CA LYS A 81 -5.00 -22.36 4.79
C LYS A 81 -5.19 -20.98 4.20
N LEU A 82 -4.08 -20.34 3.84
CA LEU A 82 -4.08 -19.10 3.09
C LEU A 82 -3.85 -19.39 1.61
N ILE A 83 -4.67 -18.80 0.74
CA ILE A 83 -4.28 -18.60 -0.67
C ILE A 83 -3.53 -17.28 -0.76
N VAL A 84 -2.36 -17.30 -1.40
CA VAL A 84 -1.48 -16.16 -1.61
C VAL A 84 -1.24 -16.02 -3.10
N THR A 85 -1.53 -14.84 -3.65
CA THR A 85 -1.37 -14.51 -5.07
C THR A 85 -1.27 -13.00 -5.23
N ASP A 86 -1.13 -12.50 -6.45
CA ASP A 86 -1.13 -11.08 -6.77
C ASP A 86 -2.55 -10.50 -6.92
N ASP A 87 -3.48 -11.28 -7.48
CA ASP A 87 -4.87 -10.86 -7.68
C ASP A 87 -5.91 -11.92 -7.30
N LEU A 88 -6.85 -11.51 -6.45
CA LEU A 88 -8.08 -12.27 -6.12
C LEU A 88 -9.36 -11.46 -6.41
N ARG A 89 -9.27 -10.35 -7.15
CA ARG A 89 -10.41 -9.43 -7.40
C ARG A 89 -11.49 -10.04 -8.30
N ASP A 90 -11.20 -11.15 -8.98
CA ASP A 90 -12.21 -11.92 -9.70
C ASP A 90 -13.27 -12.53 -8.77
N VAL A 91 -12.86 -12.91 -7.56
CA VAL A 91 -13.72 -13.43 -6.50
C VAL A 91 -14.11 -12.34 -5.50
N TYR A 92 -13.16 -11.49 -5.11
CA TYR A 92 -13.37 -10.39 -4.16
C TYR A 92 -13.50 -9.06 -4.91
N CYS A 93 -14.51 -8.95 -5.76
CA CYS A 93 -14.69 -7.76 -6.59
C CYS A 93 -15.16 -6.55 -5.76
N VAL A 94 -14.44 -5.44 -5.87
CA VAL A 94 -14.77 -4.16 -5.23
C VAL A 94 -15.04 -3.13 -6.33
N ASP A 95 -16.21 -2.51 -6.29
CA ASP A 95 -16.48 -1.27 -7.01
C ASP A 95 -16.12 -0.08 -6.12
N HIS A 96 -14.99 0.57 -6.42
CA HIS A 96 -14.46 1.69 -5.64
C HIS A 96 -14.70 3.02 -6.34
N ASN A 97 -15.52 3.87 -5.73
CA ASN A 97 -15.84 5.23 -6.21
C ASN A 97 -15.24 6.33 -5.31
N GLY A 98 -14.14 6.05 -4.61
CA GLY A 98 -13.51 6.99 -3.68
C GLY A 98 -12.36 7.80 -4.28
N ALA A 99 -11.35 8.10 -3.45
CA ALA A 99 -10.15 8.78 -3.87
C ALA A 99 -9.37 7.94 -4.90
N SER A 100 -8.55 8.60 -5.71
CA SER A 100 -7.74 7.93 -6.73
C SER A 100 -6.85 6.85 -6.12
N GLU A 101 -6.83 5.64 -6.71
CA GLU A 101 -5.96 4.51 -6.31
C GLU A 101 -4.46 4.81 -6.44
N ASN A 102 -4.09 5.93 -7.08
CA ASN A 102 -2.72 6.42 -7.11
C ASN A 102 -2.34 7.25 -5.87
N THR A 103 -3.26 7.41 -4.91
CA THR A 103 -3.03 8.12 -3.64
C THR A 103 -3.12 7.17 -2.44
N ALA A 104 -2.44 7.50 -1.35
CA ALA A 104 -2.49 6.68 -0.13
C ALA A 104 -3.93 6.50 0.39
N LEU A 105 -4.76 7.54 0.34
CA LEU A 105 -6.17 7.47 0.74
C LEU A 105 -6.97 6.52 -0.15
N GLY A 106 -6.83 6.63 -1.48
CA GLY A 106 -7.55 5.76 -2.41
C GLY A 106 -7.12 4.30 -2.24
N GLN A 107 -5.82 4.04 -2.06
CA GLN A 107 -5.31 2.71 -1.76
C GLN A 107 -5.88 2.17 -0.45
N ALA A 108 -5.85 2.95 0.63
CA ALA A 108 -6.41 2.54 1.91
C ALA A 108 -7.91 2.21 1.81
N GLN A 109 -8.68 2.96 1.02
CA GLN A 109 -10.10 2.69 0.79
C GLN A 109 -10.33 1.37 0.06
N VAL A 110 -9.58 1.08 -1.00
CA VAL A 110 -9.65 -0.21 -1.71
C VAL A 110 -9.24 -1.36 -0.80
N VAL A 111 -8.15 -1.21 -0.05
CA VAL A 111 -7.67 -2.20 0.92
C VAL A 111 -8.74 -2.52 1.96
N GLN A 112 -9.40 -1.50 2.52
CA GLN A 112 -10.50 -1.72 3.48
C GLN A 112 -11.72 -2.37 2.86
N ALA A 113 -12.05 -2.04 1.60
CA ALA A 113 -13.16 -2.67 0.90
C ALA A 113 -12.88 -4.16 0.61
N MET A 114 -11.66 -4.51 0.20
CA MET A 114 -11.24 -5.92 0.04
C MET A 114 -11.24 -6.66 1.38
N ALA A 115 -10.76 -6.01 2.44
CA ALA A 115 -10.76 -6.57 3.79
C ALA A 115 -12.18 -6.92 4.27
N ALA A 116 -13.17 -6.05 3.98
CA ALA A 116 -14.57 -6.30 4.30
C ALA A 116 -15.15 -7.53 3.59
N LEU A 117 -14.57 -7.93 2.46
CA LEU A 117 -14.92 -9.16 1.75
C LEU A 117 -14.13 -10.39 2.22
N GLY A 118 -13.21 -10.24 3.19
CA GLY A 118 -12.38 -11.34 3.70
C GLY A 118 -11.04 -11.52 2.98
N CYS A 119 -10.60 -10.53 2.19
CA CYS A 119 -9.32 -10.57 1.46
C CYS A 119 -8.37 -9.48 1.97
N ALA A 120 -7.18 -9.88 2.40
CA ALA A 120 -6.07 -9.00 2.66
C ALA A 120 -5.42 -8.61 1.33
N PHE A 121 -5.72 -7.41 0.86
CA PHE A 121 -5.15 -6.81 -0.34
C PHE A 121 -4.19 -5.69 0.05
N GLY A 122 -3.10 -5.51 -0.68
CA GLY A 122 -2.19 -4.37 -0.47
C GLY A 122 -1.35 -4.08 -1.71
N PRO A 123 -1.38 -2.83 -2.25
CA PRO A 123 -0.50 -2.42 -3.32
C PRO A 123 0.96 -2.48 -2.89
N VAL A 124 1.85 -3.05 -3.71
CA VAL A 124 3.30 -3.16 -3.43
C VAL A 124 4.15 -2.55 -4.53
N GLY A 125 3.56 -2.23 -5.68
CA GLY A 125 4.30 -1.75 -6.84
C GLY A 125 5.00 -2.89 -7.58
N ASN A 126 5.97 -2.55 -8.43
CA ASN A 126 6.78 -3.52 -9.15
C ASN A 126 7.97 -3.98 -8.31
N SER A 127 7.70 -4.80 -7.29
CA SER A 127 8.68 -5.23 -6.27
C SER A 127 8.75 -6.75 -6.06
N SER A 128 7.87 -7.53 -6.68
CA SER A 128 7.80 -8.99 -6.57
C SER A 128 8.01 -9.53 -5.14
N PRO A 129 7.21 -9.09 -4.14
CA PRO A 129 7.45 -9.48 -2.76
C PRO A 129 7.15 -10.96 -2.52
N GLY A 130 7.67 -11.48 -1.42
CA GLY A 130 7.28 -12.77 -0.86
C GLY A 130 6.54 -12.62 0.46
N LEU A 131 5.82 -13.68 0.85
CA LEU A 131 5.36 -13.90 2.22
C LEU A 131 6.43 -14.72 2.94
N TYR A 132 6.98 -14.18 4.03
CA TYR A 132 8.06 -14.80 4.80
C TYR A 132 7.61 -15.13 6.21
N ARG A 133 8.02 -16.29 6.73
CA ARG A 133 7.95 -16.58 8.17
C ARG A 133 8.93 -15.69 8.92
N THR A 134 8.55 -15.29 10.13
CA THR A 134 9.49 -14.68 11.07
C THR A 134 9.97 -15.72 12.09
N CYS A 135 10.94 -15.36 12.91
CA CYS A 135 11.40 -16.20 14.02
C CYS A 135 10.35 -16.42 15.12
N GLN A 136 9.22 -15.70 15.08
CA GLN A 136 8.12 -15.82 16.03
C GLN A 136 7.02 -16.71 15.45
N SER A 137 6.48 -17.61 16.29
CA SER A 137 5.35 -18.45 15.89
C SER A 137 4.14 -17.59 15.49
N ASP A 138 3.46 -17.97 14.41
CA ASP A 138 2.27 -17.30 13.87
C ASP A 138 2.49 -15.81 13.47
N SER A 139 3.73 -15.45 13.12
CA SER A 139 4.09 -14.11 12.64
C SER A 139 4.84 -14.19 11.31
N TYR A 140 4.45 -13.32 10.38
CA TYR A 140 4.92 -13.28 9.00
C TYR A 140 5.13 -11.84 8.56
N ILE A 141 5.84 -11.65 7.45
CA ILE A 141 5.97 -10.36 6.78
C ILE A 141 5.77 -10.52 5.27
N ILE A 142 5.25 -9.47 4.64
CA ILE A 142 5.25 -9.34 3.18
C ILE A 142 6.38 -8.36 2.84
N ALA A 143 7.41 -8.86 2.16
CA ALA A 143 8.64 -8.10 1.97
C ALA A 143 9.27 -8.34 0.58
N SER A 144 10.07 -7.38 0.13
CA SER A 144 11.03 -7.55 -0.94
C SER A 144 12.43 -7.54 -0.31
N PRO A 145 13.12 -8.69 -0.21
CA PRO A 145 14.50 -8.72 0.26
C PRO A 145 15.40 -7.97 -0.72
N ILE A 146 16.50 -7.43 -0.20
CA ILE A 146 17.59 -6.95 -1.06
C ILE A 146 18.50 -8.12 -1.38
N LEU A 147 19.03 -8.15 -2.59
CA LEU A 147 20.09 -9.06 -3.01
C LEU A 147 21.45 -8.39 -2.78
N ASP A 148 22.39 -9.11 -2.19
CA ASP A 148 23.78 -8.66 -2.13
C ASP A 148 24.50 -8.82 -3.49
N ASP A 149 25.81 -8.53 -3.53
CA ASP A 149 26.61 -8.60 -4.76
C ASP A 149 26.72 -10.02 -5.34
N ASP A 150 26.38 -11.06 -4.55
CA ASP A 150 26.39 -12.47 -4.93
C ASP A 150 24.96 -13.01 -5.18
N ASP A 151 23.98 -12.13 -5.36
CA ASP A 151 22.55 -12.44 -5.51
C ASP A 151 21.93 -13.17 -4.30
N VAL A 152 22.53 -13.04 -3.11
CA VAL A 152 21.99 -13.67 -1.88
C VAL A 152 20.96 -12.74 -1.23
N PRO A 153 19.74 -13.21 -0.95
CA PRO A 153 18.71 -12.38 -0.34
C PRO A 153 18.98 -12.12 1.14
N SER A 154 18.65 -10.91 1.58
CA SER A 154 18.77 -10.48 2.97
C SER A 154 17.82 -11.18 3.95
N ILE A 155 16.79 -11.86 3.42
CA ILE A 155 15.94 -12.81 4.16
C ILE A 155 16.20 -14.19 3.55
N PRO A 156 16.48 -15.23 4.37
CA PRO A 156 16.73 -16.57 3.84
C PRO A 156 15.57 -17.09 2.98
N ASP A 157 15.88 -17.73 1.85
CA ASP A 157 14.87 -18.29 0.95
C ASP A 157 14.01 -19.36 1.62
N GLU A 158 14.57 -20.12 2.58
CA GLU A 158 13.82 -21.10 3.35
C GLU A 158 12.68 -20.50 4.21
N ASP A 159 12.74 -19.19 4.49
CA ASP A 159 11.69 -18.48 5.20
C ASP A 159 10.58 -18.00 4.24
N CYS A 160 10.84 -17.96 2.92
CA CYS A 160 9.85 -17.61 1.90
C CYS A 160 8.86 -18.76 1.72
N ILE A 161 7.61 -18.56 2.13
CA ILE A 161 6.57 -19.60 2.06
C ILE A 161 5.58 -19.39 0.91
N ALA A 162 5.62 -18.24 0.25
CA ALA A 162 4.92 -17.97 -0.99
C ALA A 162 5.54 -16.76 -1.71
N GLU A 163 5.76 -16.90 -3.01
CA GLU A 163 6.09 -15.77 -3.89
C GLU A 163 4.81 -15.09 -4.37
N ILE A 164 4.86 -13.76 -4.52
CA ILE A 164 3.76 -12.95 -5.06
C ILE A 164 4.26 -12.32 -6.36
N ASP A 165 3.67 -12.76 -7.48
CA ASP A 165 3.92 -12.13 -8.78
C ASP A 165 3.51 -10.64 -8.71
N THR A 166 4.17 -9.77 -9.45
CA THR A 166 3.78 -8.35 -9.53
C THR A 166 3.25 -7.96 -10.89
N ALA A 167 2.70 -8.90 -11.66
CA ALA A 167 1.91 -8.57 -12.85
C ALA A 167 0.84 -7.50 -12.56
N LEU A 168 0.29 -7.48 -11.34
CA LEU A 168 -0.73 -6.52 -10.91
C LEU A 168 -0.34 -5.63 -9.72
N TRP A 169 0.96 -5.59 -9.40
CA TRP A 169 1.57 -4.67 -8.41
C TRP A 169 0.93 -4.67 -7.01
N ALA A 170 0.36 -5.80 -6.58
CA ALA A 170 -0.29 -5.97 -5.29
C ALA A 170 -0.09 -7.40 -4.75
N TYR A 171 -0.33 -7.58 -3.45
CA TYR A 171 -0.63 -8.90 -2.90
C TYR A 171 -2.13 -9.05 -2.64
N SER A 172 -2.62 -10.27 -2.73
CA SER A 172 -3.98 -10.67 -2.41
C SER A 172 -3.96 -12.00 -1.63
N ILE A 173 -4.43 -11.97 -0.39
CA ILE A 173 -4.38 -13.10 0.54
C ILE A 173 -5.74 -13.33 1.20
N ALA A 174 -6.25 -14.56 1.17
CA ALA A 174 -7.53 -14.91 1.81
C ALA A 174 -7.51 -16.32 2.40
N ASP A 175 -8.52 -16.66 3.19
CA ASP A 175 -8.76 -18.06 3.56
C ASP A 175 -9.13 -18.86 2.31
N TYR A 176 -8.44 -19.99 2.09
CA TYR A 176 -8.59 -20.78 0.87
C TYR A 176 -9.99 -21.38 0.72
N GLU A 177 -10.64 -21.76 1.83
CA GLU A 177 -11.98 -22.32 1.79
C GLU A 177 -13.04 -21.23 1.56
N ASP A 178 -12.85 -20.03 2.11
CA ASP A 178 -13.69 -18.86 1.80
C ASP A 178 -13.60 -18.47 0.32
N TRP A 179 -12.38 -18.43 -0.25
CA TRP A 179 -12.18 -18.14 -1.67
C TRP A 179 -12.91 -19.16 -2.56
N LYS A 180 -12.76 -20.45 -2.28
CA LYS A 180 -13.50 -21.51 -3.00
C LYS A 180 -15.01 -21.38 -2.85
N ALA A 181 -15.49 -21.10 -1.64
CA ALA A 181 -16.92 -20.96 -1.36
C ALA A 181 -17.55 -19.78 -2.14
N LYS A 182 -16.76 -18.74 -2.44
CA LYS A 182 -17.16 -17.60 -3.27
C LYS A 182 -16.99 -17.83 -4.78
N GLY A 183 -16.66 -19.06 -5.19
CA GLY A 183 -16.58 -19.45 -6.60
C GLY A 183 -15.16 -19.47 -7.16
N GLY A 184 -14.14 -19.31 -6.32
CA GLY A 184 -12.75 -19.48 -6.71
C GLY A 184 -12.45 -20.92 -7.13
N ALA A 185 -11.74 -21.09 -8.25
CA ALA A 185 -11.32 -22.41 -8.74
C ALA A 185 -9.92 -22.34 -9.40
N PRO A 186 -9.04 -23.33 -9.13
CA PRO A 186 -7.76 -23.44 -9.82
C PRO A 186 -7.93 -23.45 -11.35
N GLY A 187 -7.07 -22.72 -12.06
CA GLY A 187 -7.10 -22.63 -13.52
C GLY A 187 -8.19 -21.70 -14.10
N GLN A 188 -8.89 -20.94 -13.27
CA GLN A 188 -9.65 -19.78 -13.75
C GLN A 188 -8.71 -18.81 -14.46
N LYS A 189 -9.17 -18.25 -15.59
CA LYS A 189 -8.33 -17.49 -16.52
C LYS A 189 -7.66 -16.25 -15.90
N LEU A 190 -8.23 -15.71 -14.83
CA LEU A 190 -7.73 -14.52 -14.14
C LEU A 190 -6.86 -14.83 -12.93
N LEU A 191 -6.90 -16.07 -12.41
CA LEU A 191 -6.01 -16.49 -11.34
C LEU A 191 -4.63 -16.74 -11.95
N GLY A 192 -3.67 -15.87 -11.59
CA GLY A 192 -2.28 -15.98 -11.98
C GLY A 192 -1.54 -17.06 -11.18
N HIS A 193 -0.30 -16.76 -10.81
CA HIS A 193 0.49 -17.63 -9.94
C HIS A 193 0.01 -17.52 -8.50
N TYR A 194 -0.39 -18.64 -7.91
CA TYR A 194 -0.82 -18.70 -6.51
C TYR A 194 -0.10 -19.81 -5.75
N THR A 195 0.00 -19.63 -4.43
CA THR A 195 0.47 -20.62 -3.47
C THR A 195 -0.58 -20.82 -2.40
N VAL A 196 -0.79 -22.06 -1.95
CA VAL A 196 -1.60 -22.34 -0.75
C VAL A 196 -0.67 -22.70 0.39
N VAL A 197 -0.76 -21.93 1.47
CA VAL A 197 0.13 -22.01 2.63
C VAL A 197 -0.66 -22.51 3.84
N ASP A 198 -0.16 -23.56 4.49
CA ASP A 198 -0.70 -23.99 5.78
C ASP A 198 -0.25 -23.04 6.91
N VAL A 199 -1.20 -22.59 7.71
CA VAL A 199 -1.01 -21.70 8.86
C VAL A 199 -1.86 -22.15 10.05
N THR A 200 -1.55 -21.67 11.25
CA THR A 200 -2.40 -21.94 12.41
C THR A 200 -3.78 -21.28 12.25
N PRO A 201 -4.90 -22.03 12.36
CA PRO A 201 -6.22 -21.42 12.24
C PRO A 201 -6.42 -20.24 13.21
N GLY A 202 -6.98 -19.13 12.73
CA GLY A 202 -7.08 -17.92 13.53
C GLY A 202 -7.54 -16.68 12.77
N THR A 203 -7.70 -15.58 13.49
CA THR A 203 -7.80 -14.25 12.87
C THR A 203 -6.42 -13.63 12.78
N TYR A 204 -6.10 -13.11 11.60
CA TYR A 204 -4.83 -12.46 11.30
C TYR A 204 -5.02 -10.96 11.11
N ARG A 205 -4.12 -10.17 11.69
CA ARG A 205 -3.98 -8.73 11.42
C ARG A 205 -2.83 -8.53 10.46
N PHE A 206 -3.08 -7.74 9.42
CA PHE A 206 -2.05 -7.23 8.53
C PHE A 206 -1.93 -5.73 8.80
N THR A 207 -0.72 -5.25 9.06
CA THR A 207 -0.41 -3.82 9.16
C THR A 207 0.34 -3.43 7.89
N HIS A 208 -0.33 -2.76 6.97
CA HIS A 208 0.19 -2.38 5.66
C HIS A 208 0.72 -0.95 5.65
N HIS A 209 1.97 -0.77 5.20
CA HIS A 209 2.77 0.44 5.44
C HIS A 209 2.89 1.39 4.24
N VAL A 210 2.45 0.99 3.04
CA VAL A 210 2.76 1.74 1.80
C VAL A 210 2.25 3.18 1.79
N GLY A 211 1.14 3.44 2.48
CA GLY A 211 0.58 4.78 2.61
C GLY A 211 1.28 5.69 3.63
N GLU A 212 2.23 5.18 4.41
CA GLU A 212 2.92 5.94 5.46
C GLU A 212 3.82 7.04 4.90
N ARG A 213 3.96 8.14 5.64
CA ARG A 213 4.84 9.25 5.24
C ARG A 213 6.29 8.78 5.22
N GLY A 214 6.92 8.93 4.06
CA GLY A 214 8.34 8.57 3.90
C GLY A 214 8.58 7.10 3.59
N PHE A 215 7.53 6.28 3.46
CA PHE A 215 7.68 4.91 2.97
C PHE A 215 8.40 4.92 1.61
N ASP A 216 9.49 4.18 1.51
CA ASP A 216 10.28 4.08 0.29
C ASP A 216 10.29 2.66 -0.24
N LYS A 217 9.41 2.38 -1.21
CA LYS A 217 9.38 1.08 -1.89
C LYS A 217 10.62 0.78 -2.75
N TYR A 218 11.52 1.76 -2.90
CA TYR A 218 12.80 1.62 -3.61
C TYR A 218 13.97 1.81 -2.66
N ALA A 219 13.76 1.62 -1.36
CA ALA A 219 14.82 1.70 -0.39
C ALA A 219 15.95 0.70 -0.74
N PRO A 220 17.22 1.06 -0.49
CA PRO A 220 18.36 0.16 -0.70
C PRO A 220 18.46 -0.93 0.38
N GLU A 221 17.44 -1.13 1.20
CA GLU A 221 17.32 -2.18 2.20
C GLU A 221 16.09 -3.05 1.91
N THR A 222 15.91 -4.11 2.69
CA THR A 222 14.67 -4.89 2.66
C THR A 222 13.46 -3.99 2.85
N VAL A 223 12.54 -4.02 1.89
CA VAL A 223 11.29 -3.28 1.98
C VAL A 223 10.23 -4.19 2.58
N VAL A 224 9.75 -3.86 3.78
CA VAL A 224 8.62 -4.55 4.41
C VAL A 224 7.32 -3.81 4.10
N PHE A 225 6.46 -4.40 3.28
CA PHE A 225 5.18 -3.82 2.88
C PHE A 225 4.10 -4.05 3.93
N ALA A 226 4.11 -5.20 4.60
CA ALA A 226 3.17 -5.50 5.67
C ALA A 226 3.75 -6.42 6.74
N HIS A 227 3.35 -6.20 7.99
CA HIS A 227 3.50 -7.16 9.07
C HIS A 227 2.21 -7.97 9.22
N VAL A 228 2.32 -9.27 9.48
CA VAL A 228 1.19 -10.18 9.59
C VAL A 228 1.30 -10.98 10.88
N GLU A 229 0.28 -10.93 11.71
CA GLU A 229 0.28 -11.63 13.00
C GLU A 229 -1.08 -12.25 13.29
N ARG A 230 -1.07 -13.43 13.91
CA ARG A 230 -2.29 -14.04 14.44
C ARG A 230 -2.69 -13.36 15.75
N ILE A 231 -3.85 -12.73 15.77
CA ILE A 231 -4.33 -11.96 16.94
C ILE A 231 -5.33 -12.72 17.81
N SER A 232 -5.95 -13.78 17.29
CA SER A 232 -6.86 -14.62 18.05
C SER A 232 -7.05 -16.00 17.42
N PRO A 233 -7.57 -16.98 18.18
CA PRO A 233 -8.14 -18.21 17.62
C PRO A 233 -9.27 -17.93 16.61
N PRO A 234 -9.67 -18.91 15.79
CA PRO A 234 -10.68 -18.70 14.77
C PRO A 234 -12.03 -18.41 15.42
N THR A 235 -12.77 -17.47 14.85
CA THR A 235 -14.14 -17.18 15.28
C THR A 235 -15.04 -18.32 14.77
N THR A 236 -15.65 -19.08 15.69
CA THR A 236 -16.68 -20.06 15.34
C THR A 236 -17.95 -19.28 14.98
N ASN A 237 -18.29 -19.26 13.69
CA ASN A 237 -19.60 -18.83 13.22
C ASN A 237 -20.64 -19.94 13.43
#